data_AF-A0A4V3EBX3-F1
#
_entry.id   AF-A0A4V3EBX3-F1
#
_cell.length_a   1.000
_cell.length_b   1.000
_cell.length_c   1.000
_cell.angle_alpha   90.00
_cell.angle_beta   90.00
_cell.angle_gamma   90.00
#
_symmetry.space_group_name_H-M   'P 1'
#
loop_
_entity.id
_entity.type
_entity.pdbx_description
1 polymer ?
#
loop_
_entity_poly.entity_id
_entity_poly.type
_entity_poly.pdbx_seq_one_letter_code
_entity_poly.pdbx_strand_id
1 'polypeptide(L)'
;MTAVQTPDELRQLQVLAAQLQAGDWHAAHDGVQPIPGLLAAWLHGIVHLQEGDLEDAENWYERAGKRFRQRESLAQELAQLQAALVQAMAEGPAADA
;
A
#
# COMPACT_ATOMS: atom_id res chain seq x y z
N MET A 1 14.42 4.82 -9.65
CA MET A 1 14.65 5.20 -8.24
C MET A 1 13.33 4.99 -7.51
N THR A 2 13.29 4.13 -6.52
CA THR A 2 12.10 3.95 -5.69
C THR A 2 11.99 5.15 -4.76
N ALA A 3 10.89 5.88 -4.80
CA ALA A 3 10.68 7.01 -3.89
C ALA A 3 10.54 6.49 -2.45
N VAL A 4 11.33 7.04 -1.53
CA VAL A 4 11.16 6.84 -0.09
C VAL A 4 9.97 7.70 0.33
N GLN A 5 9.01 7.09 1.04
CA GLN A 5 7.83 7.80 1.52
C GLN A 5 8.18 8.65 2.74
N THR A 6 7.66 9.87 2.77
CA THR A 6 7.74 10.79 3.90
C THR A 6 6.87 10.30 5.07
N PRO A 7 7.14 10.76 6.31
CA PRO A 7 6.31 10.41 7.45
C PRO A 7 4.83 10.76 7.29
N ASP A 8 4.51 11.87 6.59
CA ASP A 8 3.12 12.26 6.34
C ASP A 8 2.45 11.36 5.30
N GLU A 9 3.15 10.96 4.24
CA GLU A 9 2.65 9.98 3.27
C GLU A 9 2.41 8.62 3.95
N LEU A 10 3.29 8.18 4.86
CA LEU A 10 3.09 6.93 5.61
C LEU A 10 1.83 6.98 6.49
N ARG A 11 1.58 8.11 7.17
CA ARG A 11 0.33 8.31 7.94
C ARG A 11 -0.89 8.33 7.03
N GLN A 12 -0.78 8.98 5.87
CA GLN A 12 -1.87 9.01 4.89
C GLN A 12 -2.20 7.59 4.41
N LEU A 13 -1.19 6.79 4.04
CA LEU A 13 -1.39 5.40 3.64
C LEU A 13 -2.00 4.53 4.75
N GLN A 14 -1.69 4.79 6.02
CA GLN A 14 -2.32 4.10 7.14
C GLN A 14 -3.82 4.41 7.23
N VAL A 15 -4.22 5.67 7.00
CA VAL A 15 -5.63 6.07 6.94
C VAL A 15 -6.35 5.41 5.75
N LEU A 16 -5.73 5.42 4.57
CA LEU A 16 -6.28 4.80 3.36
C LEU A 16 -6.44 3.28 3.51
N ALA A 17 -5.47 2.60 4.15
CA ALA A 17 -5.57 1.18 4.46
C ALA A 17 -6.75 0.88 5.41
N ALA A 18 -7.03 1.76 6.38
CA ALA A 18 -8.18 1.62 7.27
C ALA A 18 -9.51 1.85 6.54
N GLN A 19 -9.58 2.77 5.59
CA GLN A 19 -10.76 2.98 4.73
C GLN A 19 -11.02 1.75 3.86
N LEU A 20 -9.99 1.20 3.24
CA LEU A 20 -10.09 -0.02 2.43
C LEU A 20 -10.61 -1.20 3.27
N GLN A 21 -10.07 -1.37 4.48
CA GLN A 21 -10.54 -2.37 5.45
C GLN A 21 -12.01 -2.18 5.85
N ALA A 22 -12.50 -0.95 5.91
CA ALA A 22 -13.91 -0.62 6.16
C ALA A 22 -14.81 -0.85 4.93
N GLY A 23 -14.25 -1.22 3.77
CA GLY A 23 -15.00 -1.44 2.54
C GLY A 23 -15.01 -0.25 1.58
N ASP A 24 -14.44 0.88 1.96
CA ASP A 24 -14.42 2.11 1.15
C ASP A 24 -13.23 2.13 0.19
N TRP A 25 -13.30 1.23 -0.80
CA TRP A 25 -12.23 1.08 -1.78
C TRP A 25 -12.10 2.29 -2.71
N HIS A 26 -13.18 3.05 -2.96
CA HIS A 26 -13.14 4.26 -3.80
C HIS A 26 -12.31 5.36 -3.14
N ALA A 27 -12.57 5.67 -1.86
CA ALA A 27 -11.79 6.67 -1.14
C ALA A 27 -10.31 6.27 -1.04
N ALA A 28 -10.05 4.97 -0.79
CA ALA A 28 -8.70 4.43 -0.76
C ALA A 28 -8.00 4.56 -2.12
N HIS A 29 -8.69 4.26 -3.23
CA HIS A 29 -8.18 4.40 -4.59
C HIS A 29 -7.78 5.84 -4.92
N ASP A 30 -8.70 6.78 -4.74
CA ASP A 30 -8.48 8.19 -5.06
C ASP A 30 -7.35 8.79 -4.21
N GLY A 31 -7.28 8.37 -2.94
CA GLY A 31 -6.28 8.85 -1.99
C GLY A 31 -4.89 8.27 -2.21
N VAL A 32 -4.75 7.02 -2.66
CA VAL A 32 -3.44 6.38 -2.87
C VAL A 32 -2.81 6.81 -4.20
N GLN A 33 -3.62 7.12 -5.21
CA GLN A 33 -3.17 7.49 -6.56
C GLN A 33 -2.07 8.56 -6.63
N PRO A 34 -2.09 9.66 -5.85
CA PRO A 34 -1.02 10.67 -5.91
C PRO A 34 0.24 10.29 -5.11
N ILE A 35 0.24 9.20 -4.34
CA ILE A 35 1.33 8.85 -3.41
C ILE A 35 2.33 7.90 -4.12
N PRO A 36 3.61 8.28 -4.26
CA PRO A 36 4.62 7.40 -4.83
C PRO A 36 5.19 6.41 -3.80
N GLY A 37 5.88 5.38 -4.27
CA GLY A 37 6.66 4.45 -3.44
C GLY A 37 6.06 3.05 -3.34
N LEU A 38 6.83 2.12 -2.76
CA LEU A 38 6.46 0.69 -2.77
C LEU A 38 5.24 0.36 -1.90
N LEU A 39 5.08 1.03 -0.76
CA LEU A 39 3.94 0.76 0.13
C LEU A 39 2.66 1.35 -0.48
N ALA A 40 2.75 2.51 -1.13
CA ALA A 40 1.64 3.08 -1.90
C ALA A 40 1.27 2.18 -3.08
N ALA A 41 2.25 1.71 -3.86
CA ALA A 41 2.00 0.76 -4.95
C ALA A 41 1.36 -0.54 -4.45
N TRP A 42 1.79 -1.05 -3.28
CA TRP A 42 1.18 -2.24 -2.68
C TRP A 42 -0.27 -1.97 -2.28
N LEU A 43 -0.55 -0.86 -1.61
CA LEU A 43 -1.91 -0.46 -1.26
C LEU A 43 -2.79 -0.34 -2.51
N HIS A 44 -2.30 0.29 -3.58
CA HIS A 44 -3.03 0.41 -4.85
C HIS A 44 -3.36 -0.97 -5.45
N GLY A 45 -2.42 -1.92 -5.40
CA GLY A 45 -2.68 -3.30 -5.81
C GLY A 45 -3.75 -4.00 -4.97
N ILE A 46 -3.77 -3.77 -3.65
CA ILE A 46 -4.80 -4.33 -2.76
C ILE A 46 -6.17 -3.68 -3.02
N VAL A 47 -6.21 -2.38 -3.31
CA VAL A 47 -7.44 -1.66 -3.69
C VAL A 47 -8.08 -2.34 -4.91
N HIS A 48 -7.32 -2.55 -5.99
CA HIS A 48 -7.85 -3.22 -7.19
C HIS A 48 -8.23 -4.69 -6.93
N LEU A 49 -7.54 -5.38 -6.02
CA LEU A 49 -7.94 -6.72 -5.58
C LEU A 49 -9.32 -6.71 -4.89
N GLN A 50 -9.67 -5.65 -4.14
CA GLN A 50 -10.98 -5.48 -3.52
C GLN A 50 -12.06 -5.06 -4.51
N GLU A 51 -11.71 -4.20 -5.48
CA GLU A 51 -12.57 -3.79 -6.59
C GLU A 51 -12.93 -4.97 -7.51
N GLY A 52 -11.99 -5.91 -7.68
CA GLY A 52 -12.12 -7.06 -8.58
C GLY A 52 -11.37 -6.90 -9.90
N ASP A 53 -10.59 -5.82 -10.07
CA ASP A 53 -9.70 -5.62 -11.21
C ASP A 53 -8.37 -6.34 -10.99
N LEU A 54 -8.31 -7.61 -11.42
CA LEU A 54 -7.14 -8.44 -11.18
C LEU A 54 -5.95 -8.10 -12.10
N GLU A 55 -6.19 -7.47 -13.26
CA GLU A 55 -5.13 -7.10 -14.20
C GLU A 55 -4.35 -5.90 -13.66
N ASP A 56 -5.07 -4.86 -13.24
CA ASP A 56 -4.44 -3.71 -12.61
C ASP A 56 -3.85 -4.06 -11.24
N ALA A 57 -4.50 -4.92 -10.45
CA ALA A 57 -3.91 -5.43 -9.22
C ALA A 57 -2.54 -6.09 -9.48
N GLU A 58 -2.42 -6.95 -10.49
CA GLU A 58 -1.14 -7.60 -10.82
C GLU A 58 -0.05 -6.57 -11.18
N ASN A 59 -0.37 -5.58 -12.00
CA ASN A 59 0.55 -4.50 -12.36
C ASN A 59 1.09 -3.75 -11.13
N TRP A 60 0.21 -3.38 -10.21
CA TRP A 60 0.59 -2.64 -9.02
C TRP A 60 1.37 -3.48 -8.00
N TYR A 61 1.05 -4.78 -7.88
CA TYR A 61 1.86 -5.71 -7.09
C TYR A 61 3.29 -5.81 -7.63
N GLU A 62 3.47 -5.90 -8.94
CA GLU A 62 4.80 -5.92 -9.55
C GLU A 62 5.57 -4.63 -9.28
N ARG A 63 4.90 -3.47 -9.38
CA ARG A 63 5.48 -2.16 -9.05
C ARG A 63 5.85 -2.03 -7.57
N ALA A 64 5.14 -2.73 -6.68
CA ALA A 64 5.48 -2.85 -5.27
C ALA A 64 6.62 -3.86 -4.99
N GLY A 65 7.16 -4.53 -6.01
CA GLY A 65 8.16 -5.58 -5.86
C GLY A 65 7.59 -6.88 -5.27
N LYS A 66 6.28 -7.10 -5.41
CA LYS A 66 5.56 -8.26 -4.87
C LYS A 66 5.06 -9.17 -5.99
N ARG A 67 5.00 -10.47 -5.69
CA ARG A 67 4.52 -11.48 -6.63
C ARG A 67 3.03 -11.66 -6.45
N PHE A 68 2.23 -11.10 -7.37
CA PHE A 68 0.77 -11.17 -7.32
C PHE A 68 0.21 -12.60 -7.19
N ARG A 69 0.82 -13.58 -7.87
CA ARG A 69 0.42 -15.00 -7.82
C ARG A 69 0.77 -15.71 -6.51
N GLN A 70 1.57 -15.07 -5.65
CA GLN A 70 1.95 -15.56 -4.32
C GLN A 70 1.34 -14.71 -3.21
N ARG A 71 0.36 -13.87 -3.53
CA ARG A 71 -0.37 -13.06 -2.55
C ARG A 71 -1.21 -13.95 -1.62
N GLU A 72 -1.43 -13.45 -0.42
CA GLU A 72 -2.35 -14.04 0.55
C GLU A 72 -3.80 -13.54 0.32
N SER A 73 -4.72 -13.85 1.23
CA SER A 73 -6.05 -13.25 1.19
C SER A 73 -5.99 -11.72 1.35
N LEU A 74 -7.01 -11.01 0.85
CA LEU A 74 -7.14 -9.55 0.98
C LEU A 74 -6.88 -9.06 2.42
N ALA A 75 -7.47 -9.74 3.41
CA ALA A 75 -7.31 -9.37 4.82
C ALA A 75 -5.86 -9.55 5.32
N GLN A 76 -5.17 -10.61 4.88
CA GLN A 76 -3.78 -10.85 5.23
C GLN A 76 -2.85 -9.83 4.54
N GLU A 77 -3.10 -9.51 3.28
CA GLU A 77 -2.34 -8.48 2.54
C GLU A 77 -2.48 -7.11 3.21
N LEU A 78 -3.70 -6.71 3.58
CA LEU A 78 -3.97 -5.49 4.35
C LEU A 78 -3.24 -5.47 5.70
N ALA A 79 -3.27 -6.58 6.44
CA ALA A 79 -2.60 -6.67 7.74
C ALA A 79 -1.08 -6.56 7.62
N GLN A 80 -0.49 -7.21 6.60
CA GLN A 80 0.95 -7.12 6.35
C GLN A 80 1.37 -5.71 5.90
N LEU A 81 0.56 -5.05 5.05
CA LEU A 81 0.79 -3.66 4.67
C LEU A 81 0.76 -2.73 5.89
N GLN A 82 -0.23 -2.87 6.77
CA GLN A 82 -0.33 -2.07 7.99
C GLN A 82 0.88 -2.27 8.92
N ALA A 83 1.34 -3.51 9.08
CA ALA A 83 2.56 -3.80 9.83
C ALA A 83 3.81 -3.14 9.20
N ALA A 84 3.94 -3.19 7.88
CA ALA A 84 5.03 -2.55 7.15
C ALA A 84 5.00 -1.02 7.26
N LEU A 85 3.82 -0.40 7.25
CA LEU A 85 3.66 1.04 7.47
C LEU A 85 4.11 1.44 8.88
N VAL A 86 3.71 0.68 9.91
CA VAL A 86 4.14 0.92 11.29
C VAL A 86 5.66 0.79 11.43
N GLN A 87 6.26 -0.23 10.81
CA GLN A 87 7.71 -0.41 10.81
C GLN A 87 8.41 0.76 10.12
N ALA A 88 7.96 1.17 8.92
CA ALA A 88 8.54 2.30 8.19
C ALA A 88 8.46 3.62 8.96
N MET A 89 7.36 3.85 9.70
CA MET A 89 7.21 5.01 10.57
C MET A 89 8.17 4.98 11.78
N ALA A 90 8.44 3.79 12.32
CA ALA A 90 9.33 3.60 13.45
C ALA A 90 10.82 3.70 13.06
N GLU A 91 11.18 3.26 11.85
CA GLU A 91 12.55 3.28 11.35
C GLU A 91 13.00 4.71 10.93
N GLY A 92 12.05 5.60 10.62
CA GLY A 92 12.34 6.96 10.13
C GLY A 92 13.14 6.95 8.81
N PRO A 93 13.31 8.09 8.12
CA PRO A 93 14.42 8.18 7.19
C PRO A 93 15.67 7.95 8.03
N ALA A 94 16.45 6.91 7.71
CA ALA A 94 17.70 6.62 8.38
C ALA A 94 18.41 7.95 8.63
N ALA A 95 18.54 8.33 9.91
CA ALA A 95 19.29 9.52 10.26
C ALA A 95 20.69 9.27 9.70
N ASP A 96 21.03 9.97 8.62
CA ASP A 96 22.33 9.90 7.97
C ASP A 96 23.40 10.08 9.07
N ALA A 97 24.08 8.97 9.39
CA ALA A 97 25.19 8.88 10.34
C ALA A 97 26.46 8.53 9.57
#